data_AF-A0A1C4IET3-F1
#
_entry.id   AF-A0A1C4IET3-F1
#
_cell.length_a   1.000
_cell.length_b   1.000
_cell.length_c   1.000
_cell.angle_alpha   90.00
_cell.angle_beta   90.00
_cell.angle_gamma   90.00
#
_symmetry.space_group_name_H-M   'P 1'
#
loop_
_entity.id
_entity.type
_entity.pdbx_description
1 polymer ?
#
loop_
_entity_poly.entity_id
_entity_poly.type
_entity_poly.pdbx_seq_one_letter_code
_entity_poly.pdbx_strand_id
1 'polypeptide(L)'
;MTPPSGANRFEAYDGGDEGGGEENGHDQGGPEPTVGRQRGHGPTGNPAADTPDAPDPTGAPDPGDGDGTTDAADTDGTNDGTAAHDGPDGPGGFCAPGGPGGSGSGFGADAGSGSGSGSDSGFGSGAGSDAGAGGVPGGLGGSGGLGGSGAARGGRPAPWIPLPRASVEDSGRPLPPLAELGEAAAPPPPREWEHPVLTSLLGAWALAACSAEETAAVEDHLGDCGPCADEARRLREAVGLLHRPESLDLDPGLRTRVLDSCLDRRPPRIPVPDWAGPYDAETARLDALLQDIRDSDWHTPVRLRWFEDEDMASRRTTVAGVIAHLLSVDGLVAVALGLDDPLGDHAGRAAGSPAARTEAYWGASHGPPTRAVRGPWREQSHDLVRTVAFAGSDRGTAMRPVSYGDFQLPLQDAMVDRAFECWVHAEDIAVAVDYPYAPPSPRDLHRMIDLAARTLPTVLAARRQAGLATPTQGRHLVPAGEPGRSLRLEIEGSGGGDWLIPLDSPAAKGSAEHEVAHIALDGVEFCRLAAGHVPPREAAAGRLGDATAIRDVLYATASLSRM
;
A
#
# COMPACT_ATOMS: atom_id res chain seq x y z
N MET A 1 16.18 23.25 -59.37
CA MET A 1 14.77 22.97 -59.74
C MET A 1 13.90 24.06 -59.11
N THR A 2 12.79 24.38 -59.77
CA THR A 2 11.97 25.59 -59.55
C THR A 2 11.03 25.47 -58.34
N PRO A 3 10.88 26.51 -57.48
CA PRO A 3 9.72 26.70 -56.57
C PRO A 3 8.57 27.42 -57.31
N PRO A 4 7.28 27.36 -56.90
CA PRO A 4 6.71 28.04 -55.71
C PRO A 4 5.63 27.15 -55.01
N SER A 5 4.70 27.55 -54.12
CA SER A 5 4.08 28.83 -53.68
C SER A 5 3.46 28.59 -52.28
N GLY A 6 3.50 29.52 -51.30
CA GLY A 6 2.40 30.46 -50.97
C GLY A 6 1.40 29.88 -49.95
N ALA A 7 0.86 30.60 -48.94
CA ALA A 7 1.01 32.01 -48.56
C ALA A 7 0.57 32.27 -47.09
N ASN A 8 0.97 33.43 -46.54
CA ASN A 8 0.42 34.23 -45.41
C ASN A 8 0.23 33.56 -44.03
N ARG A 9 0.88 33.97 -42.92
CA ARG A 9 1.17 35.31 -42.33
C ARG A 9 -0.09 36.01 -41.78
N PHE A 10 -0.19 36.04 -40.45
CA PHE A 10 -0.88 37.09 -39.69
C PHE A 10 0.19 37.80 -38.85
N GLU A 11 0.11 39.13 -38.76
CA GLU A 11 1.11 39.94 -38.07
C GLU A 11 0.64 40.33 -36.67
N ALA A 12 1.58 40.36 -35.72
CA ALA A 12 1.46 41.16 -34.51
C ALA A 12 2.55 42.22 -34.56
N TYR A 13 2.15 43.48 -34.41
CA TYR A 13 3.04 44.63 -34.33
C TYR A 13 3.78 44.62 -32.99
N ASP A 14 5.08 44.90 -33.03
CA ASP A 14 5.85 45.38 -31.88
C ASP A 14 6.73 46.54 -32.33
N GLY A 15 6.95 47.52 -31.46
CA GLY A 15 7.60 48.79 -31.79
C GLY A 15 7.63 49.75 -30.61
N GLY A 16 8.81 49.91 -30.00
CA GLY A 16 9.13 50.99 -29.07
C GLY A 16 9.12 52.37 -29.76
N ASP A 17 9.41 53.47 -29.06
CA ASP A 17 10.69 53.66 -28.37
C ASP A 17 10.67 54.81 -27.32
N GLU A 18 11.79 54.92 -26.60
CA GLU A 18 12.31 55.96 -25.68
C GLU A 18 11.65 57.36 -25.53
N GLY A 19 11.76 57.92 -24.31
CA GLY A 19 11.67 59.38 -24.07
C GLY A 19 11.44 59.77 -22.59
N GLY A 20 12.46 60.28 -21.89
CA GLY A 20 12.39 60.64 -20.47
C GLY A 20 11.95 62.08 -20.16
N GLY A 21 11.75 62.39 -18.87
CA GLY A 21 11.46 63.73 -18.35
C GLY A 21 11.24 63.73 -16.82
N GLU A 22 11.81 64.70 -16.11
CA GLU A 22 11.92 64.73 -14.64
C GLU A 22 10.82 65.55 -13.92
N GLU A 23 10.85 65.47 -12.57
CA GLU A 23 10.40 66.46 -11.56
C GLU A 23 8.94 66.54 -11.05
N ASN A 24 8.84 66.24 -9.74
CA ASN A 24 8.22 67.03 -8.65
C ASN A 24 6.71 67.33 -8.61
N GLY A 25 6.08 67.01 -7.47
CA GLY A 25 4.84 67.66 -7.01
C GLY A 25 4.04 66.93 -5.93
N HIS A 26 4.09 67.41 -4.68
CA HIS A 26 3.08 67.12 -3.63
C HIS A 26 1.66 67.56 -4.08
N ASP A 27 0.55 66.99 -3.59
CA ASP A 27 0.02 67.26 -2.24
C ASP A 27 -1.12 66.29 -1.82
N GLN A 28 -1.46 66.29 -0.53
CA GLN A 28 -2.58 65.54 0.08
C GLN A 28 -3.81 66.44 0.30
N GLY A 29 -5.01 65.86 0.38
CA GLY A 29 -6.14 66.49 1.09
C GLY A 29 -7.54 66.25 0.50
N GLY A 30 -8.37 65.52 1.25
CA GLY A 30 -9.83 65.77 1.27
C GLY A 30 -10.17 66.78 2.39
N PRO A 31 -11.44 66.89 2.86
CA PRO A 31 -12.64 66.14 2.47
C PRO A 31 -13.86 67.06 2.13
N GLU A 32 -15.07 66.49 2.08
CA GLU A 32 -16.38 67.16 1.90
C GLU A 32 -16.69 68.26 2.95
N PRO A 33 -17.80 69.03 2.80
CA PRO A 33 -19.03 68.57 3.48
C PRO A 33 -20.42 68.98 2.89
N THR A 34 -21.45 68.33 3.47
CA THR A 34 -22.80 68.85 3.83
C THR A 34 -24.03 68.78 2.88
N VAL A 35 -24.89 67.79 3.20
CA VAL A 35 -26.29 67.93 3.68
C VAL A 35 -27.38 68.58 2.81
N GLY A 36 -28.42 67.79 2.49
CA GLY A 36 -29.78 68.22 2.14
C GLY A 36 -30.80 67.14 2.53
N ARG A 37 -31.91 67.49 3.21
CA ARG A 37 -32.81 66.57 3.94
C ARG A 37 -34.29 66.88 3.62
N GLN A 38 -35.20 65.93 3.91
CA GLN A 38 -36.68 66.03 4.07
C GLN A 38 -37.55 65.58 2.86
N ARG A 39 -38.82 65.13 3.00
CA ARG A 39 -39.63 64.37 4.02
C ARG A 39 -41.07 64.19 3.46
N GLY A 40 -41.83 63.19 3.92
CA GLY A 40 -43.31 63.10 3.79
C GLY A 40 -43.80 61.75 3.22
N HIS A 41 -44.37 60.84 4.02
CA HIS A 41 -45.77 60.75 4.51
C HIS A 41 -46.77 60.09 3.52
N GLY A 42 -47.37 58.93 3.90
CA GLY A 42 -48.45 58.20 3.17
C GLY A 42 -49.86 58.69 3.57
N PRO A 43 -50.92 57.84 3.71
CA PRO A 43 -51.03 56.36 3.56
C PRO A 43 -52.34 55.85 2.86
N THR A 44 -52.71 54.56 3.08
CA THR A 44 -54.05 53.90 2.94
C THR A 44 -54.47 53.19 1.63
N GLY A 45 -55.20 52.06 1.74
CA GLY A 45 -56.08 51.49 0.70
C GLY A 45 -55.94 49.99 0.34
N ASN A 46 -56.99 49.19 0.55
CA ASN A 46 -57.24 47.78 0.10
C ASN A 46 -58.80 47.57 0.14
N PRO A 47 -59.48 46.53 -0.41
CA PRO A 47 -59.10 45.38 -1.28
C PRO A 47 -60.09 45.07 -2.46
N ALA A 48 -59.96 43.86 -3.07
CA ALA A 48 -60.98 43.08 -3.84
C ALA A 48 -61.37 43.54 -5.28
N ALA A 49 -61.81 42.72 -6.25
CA ALA A 49 -61.97 41.25 -6.45
C ALA A 49 -61.99 40.93 -7.98
N ASP A 50 -61.89 39.64 -8.41
CA ASP A 50 -62.74 39.04 -9.49
C ASP A 50 -62.40 37.56 -9.83
N THR A 51 -63.46 36.81 -10.18
CA THR A 51 -63.58 35.44 -10.77
C THR A 51 -64.98 35.37 -11.45
N PRO A 52 -65.42 34.34 -12.25
CA PRO A 52 -64.88 33.00 -12.52
C PRO A 52 -64.98 32.50 -14.01
N ASP A 53 -64.89 31.18 -14.18
CA ASP A 53 -65.59 30.26 -15.14
C ASP A 53 -64.79 29.43 -16.18
N ALA A 54 -65.25 28.17 -16.33
CA ALA A 54 -64.78 27.10 -17.22
C ALA A 54 -65.89 26.72 -18.26
N PRO A 55 -65.67 25.80 -19.23
CA PRO A 55 -65.91 24.36 -18.94
C PRO A 55 -65.12 23.32 -19.78
N ASP A 56 -65.32 22.05 -19.43
CA ASP A 56 -64.93 20.77 -20.12
C ASP A 56 -66.11 20.30 -21.04
N PRO A 57 -66.31 19.03 -21.55
CA PRO A 57 -65.56 17.77 -21.44
C PRO A 57 -65.46 16.83 -22.69
N THR A 58 -64.82 15.65 -22.50
CA THR A 58 -65.01 14.30 -23.12
C THR A 58 -63.69 13.62 -23.59
N GLY A 59 -63.45 12.32 -23.39
CA GLY A 59 -64.18 11.26 -22.68
C GLY A 59 -63.37 9.95 -22.56
N ALA A 60 -63.74 9.06 -21.63
CA ALA A 60 -63.07 7.78 -21.33
C ALA A 60 -63.60 6.60 -22.21
N PRO A 61 -63.19 5.30 -22.07
CA PRO A 61 -63.34 4.53 -20.83
C PRO A 61 -62.22 3.49 -20.46
N ASP A 62 -62.26 3.09 -19.19
CA ASP A 62 -61.66 1.88 -18.56
C ASP A 62 -62.65 0.68 -18.68
N PRO A 63 -62.35 -0.61 -18.34
CA PRO A 63 -62.28 -1.05 -16.92
C PRO A 63 -61.38 -2.29 -16.57
N GLY A 64 -61.10 -2.45 -15.27
CA GLY A 64 -60.89 -3.76 -14.61
C GLY A 64 -59.71 -3.81 -13.63
N ASP A 65 -59.89 -3.40 -12.36
CA ASP A 65 -60.29 -4.25 -11.20
C ASP A 65 -59.33 -5.44 -10.93
N GLY A 66 -58.78 -5.71 -9.74
CA GLY A 66 -58.87 -5.20 -8.36
C GLY A 66 -57.98 -6.12 -7.48
N ASP A 67 -57.89 -6.10 -6.15
CA ASP A 67 -58.46 -5.28 -5.07
C ASP A 67 -57.67 -5.58 -3.76
N GLY A 68 -57.61 -4.63 -2.82
CA GLY A 68 -57.43 -4.79 -1.36
C GLY A 68 -56.26 -5.58 -0.73
N THR A 69 -55.86 -5.34 0.54
CA THR A 69 -56.17 -4.25 1.49
C THR A 69 -55.11 -4.21 2.60
N THR A 70 -55.04 -3.06 3.29
CA THR A 70 -54.25 -2.74 4.49
C THR A 70 -54.59 -3.59 5.73
N ASP A 71 -53.65 -3.74 6.68
CA ASP A 71 -53.65 -2.95 7.92
C ASP A 71 -52.46 -3.25 8.85
N ALA A 72 -52.24 -2.38 9.83
CA ALA A 72 -51.11 -2.40 10.78
C ALA A 72 -51.58 -2.62 12.23
N ALA A 73 -50.71 -3.18 13.09
CA ALA A 73 -50.76 -3.02 14.54
C ALA A 73 -49.43 -3.44 15.23
N ASP A 74 -49.09 -2.76 16.31
CA ASP A 74 -47.99 -3.09 17.23
C ASP A 74 -48.20 -4.42 17.98
N THR A 75 -47.13 -5.08 18.45
CA THR A 75 -46.79 -5.11 19.90
C THR A 75 -45.52 -5.93 20.24
N ASP A 76 -44.74 -5.31 21.12
CA ASP A 76 -43.79 -5.79 22.15
C ASP A 76 -43.80 -7.28 22.61
N GLY A 77 -42.65 -7.77 23.12
CA GLY A 77 -42.66 -8.74 24.23
C GLY A 77 -41.87 -10.07 24.15
N THR A 78 -40.69 -10.08 24.77
CA THR A 78 -40.11 -11.16 25.65
C THR A 78 -39.52 -12.49 25.12
N ASN A 79 -38.35 -12.82 25.70
CA ASN A 79 -37.69 -14.14 25.82
C ASN A 79 -38.59 -15.21 26.48
N ASP A 80 -38.34 -16.52 26.26
CA ASP A 80 -37.53 -17.38 27.17
C ASP A 80 -37.44 -18.86 26.71
N GLY A 81 -36.45 -19.60 27.21
CA GLY A 81 -36.38 -21.09 27.29
C GLY A 81 -36.08 -21.87 25.99
N THR A 82 -35.07 -22.73 25.78
CA THR A 82 -34.28 -23.75 26.57
C THR A 82 -34.58 -25.19 26.12
N ALA A 83 -33.54 -26.04 26.15
CA ALA A 83 -33.49 -27.50 25.88
C ALA A 83 -33.76 -27.92 24.41
N ALA A 84 -32.85 -28.54 23.65
CA ALA A 84 -31.92 -29.67 23.90
C ALA A 84 -32.62 -31.03 24.04
N HIS A 85 -32.45 -31.91 23.04
CA HIS A 85 -32.19 -33.35 23.22
C HIS A 85 -31.64 -34.01 21.94
N ASP A 86 -30.50 -34.67 22.12
CA ASP A 86 -29.97 -35.92 21.55
C ASP A 86 -30.57 -36.57 20.29
N GLY A 87 -29.65 -37.16 19.50
CA GLY A 87 -29.85 -38.53 18.98
C GLY A 87 -29.71 -38.71 17.45
N PRO A 88 -28.55 -39.14 16.95
CA PRO A 88 -28.38 -39.58 15.56
C PRO A 88 -28.60 -41.08 15.40
N ASP A 89 -29.14 -41.55 14.27
CA ASP A 89 -28.98 -42.94 13.83
C ASP A 89 -29.30 -43.20 12.34
N GLY A 90 -28.51 -44.08 11.71
CA GLY A 90 -28.99 -44.98 10.64
C GLY A 90 -28.96 -44.52 9.16
N PRO A 91 -28.00 -45.01 8.34
CA PRO A 91 -28.05 -44.94 6.88
C PRO A 91 -28.81 -46.13 6.25
N GLY A 92 -29.47 -45.92 5.11
CA GLY A 92 -30.12 -46.98 4.33
C GLY A 92 -30.22 -46.61 2.84
N GLY A 93 -29.74 -47.49 1.95
CA GLY A 93 -29.61 -47.21 0.51
C GLY A 93 -30.59 -47.96 -0.39
N PHE A 94 -30.32 -47.87 -1.70
CA PHE A 94 -30.91 -48.64 -2.81
C PHE A 94 -32.39 -48.39 -3.16
N CYS A 95 -32.66 -47.75 -4.31
CA CYS A 95 -32.85 -48.48 -5.58
C CYS A 95 -33.16 -47.54 -6.77
N ALA A 96 -32.44 -47.70 -7.87
CA ALA A 96 -32.97 -47.42 -9.22
C ALA A 96 -33.74 -48.68 -9.71
N PRO A 97 -34.59 -48.59 -10.75
CA PRO A 97 -34.04 -48.79 -12.11
C PRO A 97 -34.79 -48.07 -13.27
N GLY A 98 -34.18 -48.09 -14.46
CA GLY A 98 -34.93 -48.14 -15.73
C GLY A 98 -34.72 -46.98 -16.71
N GLY A 99 -33.89 -47.19 -17.73
CA GLY A 99 -33.96 -46.47 -19.02
C GLY A 99 -35.04 -47.09 -19.95
N PRO A 100 -34.87 -47.18 -21.30
CA PRO A 100 -33.61 -47.06 -22.05
C PRO A 100 -33.68 -46.35 -23.45
N GLY A 101 -32.50 -46.22 -24.09
CA GLY A 101 -32.33 -46.30 -25.55
C GLY A 101 -32.28 -44.98 -26.34
N GLY A 102 -31.32 -44.75 -27.24
CA GLY A 102 -30.09 -45.51 -27.53
C GLY A 102 -29.45 -45.16 -28.88
N SER A 103 -28.16 -45.53 -29.04
CA SER A 103 -27.42 -45.90 -30.29
C SER A 103 -27.39 -44.96 -31.52
N GLY A 104 -26.29 -44.82 -32.28
CA GLY A 104 -24.98 -45.50 -32.25
C GLY A 104 -23.91 -44.71 -33.07
N SER A 105 -22.61 -44.97 -32.86
CA SER A 105 -21.72 -45.82 -33.69
C SER A 105 -21.25 -45.21 -35.04
N GLY A 106 -19.96 -45.20 -35.43
CA GLY A 106 -18.73 -45.73 -34.79
C GLY A 106 -17.52 -45.75 -35.76
N PHE A 107 -16.42 -46.43 -35.37
CA PHE A 107 -15.18 -46.76 -36.15
C PHE A 107 -14.23 -45.58 -36.51
N GLY A 108 -12.88 -45.73 -36.52
CA GLY A 108 -12.01 -46.84 -36.07
C GLY A 108 -10.52 -46.70 -36.47
N ALA A 109 -9.65 -47.47 -35.79
CA ALA A 109 -8.30 -47.97 -36.18
C ALA A 109 -7.02 -47.07 -36.23
N ASP A 110 -6.04 -47.48 -35.40
CA ASP A 110 -4.62 -47.81 -35.67
C ASP A 110 -3.48 -46.79 -35.99
N ALA A 111 -2.49 -46.84 -35.07
CA ALA A 111 -1.04 -47.02 -35.25
C ALA A 111 -0.14 -46.02 -36.00
N GLY A 112 1.00 -45.67 -35.37
CA GLY A 112 2.14 -45.02 -36.05
C GLY A 112 3.25 -44.50 -35.12
N SER A 113 4.30 -45.28 -34.91
CA SER A 113 5.54 -44.85 -34.21
C SER A 113 6.42 -43.96 -35.11
N GLY A 114 7.18 -43.03 -34.53
CA GLY A 114 8.17 -42.23 -35.30
C GLY A 114 9.14 -41.42 -34.44
N SER A 115 10.40 -41.89 -34.36
CA SER A 115 11.51 -41.22 -33.68
C SER A 115 12.37 -40.41 -34.65
N GLY A 116 13.01 -39.34 -34.17
CA GLY A 116 14.14 -38.66 -34.84
C GLY A 116 14.09 -37.13 -34.61
N SER A 117 15.02 -36.44 -33.94
CA SER A 117 16.50 -36.45 -33.88
C SER A 117 17.15 -35.35 -34.75
N GLY A 118 17.77 -34.38 -34.06
CA GLY A 118 19.03 -33.77 -34.50
C GLY A 118 18.97 -32.53 -35.39
N SER A 119 19.50 -31.42 -34.86
CA SER A 119 20.20 -30.39 -35.65
C SER A 119 21.22 -29.66 -34.76
N ASP A 120 22.42 -30.23 -34.69
CA ASP A 120 23.64 -29.54 -34.26
C ASP A 120 24.35 -28.96 -35.51
N SER A 121 25.39 -28.14 -35.32
CA SER A 121 26.16 -27.34 -36.30
C SER A 121 25.45 -26.09 -36.86
N GLY A 122 26.14 -24.99 -37.16
CA GLY A 122 27.56 -24.70 -36.94
C GLY A 122 28.23 -24.02 -38.14
N PHE A 123 28.70 -22.78 -37.92
CA PHE A 123 29.68 -22.02 -38.72
C PHE A 123 29.33 -21.57 -40.16
N GLY A 124 29.70 -20.30 -40.45
CA GLY A 124 29.68 -19.69 -41.78
C GLY A 124 30.27 -18.27 -41.74
N SER A 125 31.55 -18.12 -42.08
CA SER A 125 32.36 -16.91 -41.82
C SER A 125 32.56 -15.97 -43.03
N GLY A 126 32.89 -14.71 -42.74
CA GLY A 126 33.72 -13.81 -43.59
C GLY A 126 34.37 -12.76 -42.68
N ALA A 127 35.70 -12.68 -42.51
CA ALA A 127 36.76 -12.24 -43.43
C ALA A 127 36.69 -10.73 -43.75
N GLY A 128 37.69 -9.87 -43.52
CA GLY A 128 39.04 -9.95 -42.88
C GLY A 128 39.39 -8.56 -42.28
N SER A 129 40.63 -8.16 -41.91
CA SER A 129 41.98 -8.72 -42.12
C SER A 129 43.01 -8.13 -41.12
N ASP A 130 44.12 -8.84 -40.92
CA ASP A 130 45.50 -8.40 -40.60
C ASP A 130 45.83 -7.39 -39.46
N ALA A 131 46.45 -7.91 -38.39
CA ALA A 131 47.82 -7.62 -37.91
C ALA A 131 47.94 -7.94 -36.38
N GLY A 132 48.99 -8.57 -35.83
CA GLY A 132 50.15 -9.23 -36.43
C GLY A 132 51.29 -9.44 -35.41
N ALA A 133 51.46 -10.67 -34.90
CA ALA A 133 52.57 -11.22 -34.08
C ALA A 133 52.96 -10.50 -32.74
N GLY A 134 53.40 -11.18 -31.67
CA GLY A 134 53.55 -12.61 -31.41
C GLY A 134 54.69 -12.90 -30.40
N GLY A 135 54.57 -13.94 -29.55
CA GLY A 135 55.71 -14.51 -28.80
C GLY A 135 55.63 -14.49 -27.27
N VAL A 136 55.23 -15.63 -26.69
CA VAL A 136 55.53 -16.05 -25.29
C VAL A 136 56.91 -16.79 -25.29
N PRO A 137 57.65 -16.95 -24.16
CA PRO A 137 57.25 -17.83 -23.05
C PRO A 137 57.62 -17.34 -21.64
N GLY A 138 57.19 -18.08 -20.61
CA GLY A 138 57.43 -17.76 -19.20
C GLY A 138 58.82 -18.16 -18.67
N GLY A 139 59.13 -17.70 -17.44
CA GLY A 139 60.37 -18.01 -16.73
C GLY A 139 60.21 -17.79 -15.22
N LEU A 140 60.82 -18.68 -14.42
CA LEU A 140 60.65 -18.79 -12.97
C LEU A 140 61.50 -17.79 -12.18
N GLY A 141 61.03 -17.45 -10.96
CA GLY A 141 61.87 -17.30 -9.76
C GLY A 141 62.87 -16.13 -9.70
N GLY A 142 62.55 -15.11 -8.90
CA GLY A 142 63.48 -14.03 -8.54
C GLY A 142 63.19 -13.47 -7.15
N SER A 143 63.89 -13.96 -6.14
CA SER A 143 63.81 -13.47 -4.76
C SER A 143 64.78 -12.32 -4.51
N GLY A 144 64.29 -11.24 -3.88
CA GLY A 144 65.08 -10.10 -3.40
C GLY A 144 64.45 -8.76 -3.84
N GLY A 145 64.32 -7.74 -3.00
CA GLY A 145 64.72 -7.63 -1.60
C GLY A 145 65.25 -6.22 -1.31
N LEU A 146 64.64 -5.54 -0.33
CA LEU A 146 65.00 -4.18 0.14
C LEU A 146 64.71 -3.07 -0.90
N GLY A 147 64.35 -1.84 -0.54
CA GLY A 147 64.03 -1.25 0.77
C GLY A 147 63.74 0.24 0.59
N GLY A 148 62.77 0.80 1.31
CA GLY A 148 62.29 2.17 1.05
C GLY A 148 61.47 2.75 2.18
N SER A 149 62.10 3.00 3.33
CA SER A 149 61.45 3.60 4.49
C SER A 149 61.11 5.08 4.26
N GLY A 150 59.83 5.44 4.36
CA GLY A 150 59.35 6.81 4.33
C GLY A 150 58.12 6.96 5.22
N ALA A 151 58.32 7.36 6.48
CA ALA A 151 57.25 7.43 7.47
C ALA A 151 56.40 8.70 7.33
N ALA A 152 55.09 8.60 7.60
CA ALA A 152 54.40 9.50 8.54
C ALA A 152 52.95 9.07 8.89
N ARG A 153 52.55 9.46 10.10
CA ARG A 153 51.18 9.59 10.65
C ARG A 153 50.45 8.30 11.05
N GLY A 154 50.29 8.15 12.38
CA GLY A 154 49.47 7.10 12.97
C GLY A 154 47.98 7.35 12.78
N GLY A 155 47.29 6.38 12.20
CA GLY A 155 45.86 6.15 12.41
C GLY A 155 45.68 5.03 13.44
N ARG A 156 44.61 5.09 14.24
CA ARG A 156 44.18 3.95 15.06
C ARG A 156 43.86 2.78 14.11
N PRO A 157 44.24 1.52 14.40
CA PRO A 157 43.83 0.41 13.56
C PRO A 157 42.29 0.36 13.54
N ALA A 158 41.71 0.25 12.34
CA ALA A 158 40.29 -0.03 12.21
C ALA A 158 39.98 -1.35 12.95
N PRO A 159 38.81 -1.49 13.61
CA PRO A 159 38.44 -2.73 14.23
C PRO A 159 38.40 -3.83 13.16
N TRP A 160 39.31 -4.79 13.25
CA TRP A 160 39.36 -5.93 12.34
C TRP A 160 38.18 -6.83 12.67
N ILE A 161 37.07 -6.63 11.96
CA ILE A 161 35.89 -7.49 12.04
C ILE A 161 36.32 -8.86 11.48
N PRO A 162 36.31 -9.94 12.29
CA PRO A 162 36.60 -11.27 11.77
C PRO A 162 35.55 -11.63 10.72
N LEU A 163 35.98 -12.19 9.60
CA LEU A 163 35.05 -12.82 8.66
C LEU A 163 34.24 -13.89 9.41
N PRO A 164 32.94 -14.07 9.09
CA PRO A 164 32.14 -15.11 9.71
C PRO A 164 32.86 -16.45 9.56
N ARG A 165 33.05 -17.16 10.68
CA ARG A 165 33.50 -18.55 10.61
C ARG A 165 32.43 -19.33 9.86
N ALA A 166 32.80 -19.95 8.74
CA ALA A 166 31.97 -20.98 8.15
C ALA A 166 31.70 -22.05 9.22
N SER A 167 30.45 -22.45 9.39
CA SER A 167 30.11 -23.61 10.22
C SER A 167 30.93 -24.81 9.74
N VAL A 168 31.44 -25.62 10.67
CA VAL A 168 32.31 -26.74 10.30
C VAL A 168 31.59 -27.71 9.35
N GLU A 169 30.27 -27.84 9.54
CA GLU A 169 29.32 -28.59 8.72
C GLU A 169 29.29 -28.16 7.24
N ASP A 170 29.44 -26.86 6.95
CA ASP A 170 29.39 -26.28 5.59
C ASP A 170 30.73 -26.42 4.83
N SER A 171 31.79 -26.85 5.52
CA SER A 171 33.15 -26.93 4.95
C SER A 171 33.46 -28.25 4.25
N GLY A 172 32.59 -29.26 4.37
CA GLY A 172 32.80 -30.62 3.85
C GLY A 172 34.00 -31.36 4.47
N ARG A 173 34.60 -30.83 5.54
CA ARG A 173 35.75 -31.43 6.23
C ARG A 173 35.29 -32.30 7.40
N PRO A 174 35.92 -33.46 7.64
CA PRO A 174 35.62 -34.26 8.82
C PRO A 174 35.96 -33.49 10.10
N LEU A 175 35.13 -33.65 11.12
CA LEU A 175 35.37 -33.11 12.47
C LEU A 175 36.70 -33.66 13.02
N PRO A 176 37.52 -32.84 13.71
CA PRO A 176 38.73 -33.32 14.35
C PRO A 176 38.38 -34.36 15.43
N PRO A 177 39.18 -35.42 15.62
CA PRO A 177 38.92 -36.41 16.66
C PRO A 177 38.91 -35.79 18.06
N LEU A 178 38.05 -36.30 18.94
CA LEU A 178 37.93 -35.87 20.35
C LEU A 178 39.27 -35.85 21.13
N ALA A 179 40.28 -36.61 20.68
CA ALA A 179 41.61 -36.65 21.26
C ALA A 179 42.46 -35.37 21.04
N GLU A 180 42.10 -34.50 20.09
CA GLU A 180 42.83 -33.22 19.86
C GLU A 180 42.23 -32.03 20.63
N LEU A 181 41.06 -32.20 21.24
CA LEU A 181 40.54 -31.29 22.25
C LEU A 181 41.25 -31.63 23.58
N GLY A 182 42.35 -30.93 23.84
CA GLY A 182 43.23 -31.21 24.98
C GLY A 182 42.49 -31.33 26.31
N GLU A 183 42.97 -32.26 27.15
CA GLU A 183 42.33 -32.66 28.41
C GLU A 183 41.77 -31.47 29.18
N ALA A 184 40.43 -31.40 29.26
CA ALA A 184 39.76 -30.46 30.13
C ALA A 184 40.31 -30.69 31.56
N ALA A 185 40.80 -29.63 32.19
CA ALA A 185 41.41 -29.72 33.50
C ALA A 185 40.49 -30.50 34.44
N ALA A 186 41.02 -31.58 35.03
CA ALA A 186 40.23 -32.51 35.82
C ALA A 186 39.36 -31.73 36.83
N PRO A 187 38.06 -32.04 36.94
CA PRO A 187 37.18 -31.33 37.85
C PRO A 187 37.78 -31.37 39.26
N PRO A 188 37.62 -30.30 40.06
CA PRO A 188 38.05 -30.33 41.46
C PRO A 188 37.42 -31.56 42.14
N PRO A 189 38.13 -32.20 43.09
CA PRO A 189 37.61 -33.39 43.76
C PRO A 189 36.22 -33.07 44.32
N PRO A 190 35.24 -33.99 44.18
CA PRO A 190 33.88 -33.72 44.61
C PRO A 190 33.89 -33.29 46.06
N ARG A 191 33.29 -32.13 46.33
CA ARG A 191 33.00 -31.74 47.72
C ARG A 191 32.00 -32.77 48.22
N GLU A 192 32.37 -33.50 49.27
CA GLU A 192 31.43 -34.40 49.93
C GLU A 192 30.42 -33.54 50.70
N TRP A 193 29.31 -33.22 50.05
CA TRP A 193 28.21 -32.49 50.66
C TRP A 193 27.50 -33.42 51.64
N GLU A 194 27.57 -33.12 52.94
CA GLU A 194 26.88 -33.92 53.95
C GLU A 194 25.35 -33.87 53.71
N HIS A 195 24.68 -35.00 53.91
CA HIS A 195 23.23 -35.16 53.73
C HIS A 195 22.36 -34.04 54.37
N PRO A 196 22.66 -33.49 55.57
CA PRO A 196 21.91 -32.35 56.11
C PRO A 196 22.00 -31.07 55.26
N VAL A 197 23.14 -30.83 54.60
CA VAL A 197 23.34 -29.67 53.72
C VAL A 197 22.51 -29.84 52.45
N LEU A 198 22.57 -31.01 51.82
CA LEU A 198 21.76 -31.33 50.64
C LEU A 198 20.26 -31.28 50.94
N THR A 199 19.85 -31.76 52.12
CA THR A 199 18.46 -31.65 52.60
C THR A 199 18.03 -30.19 52.75
N SER A 200 18.91 -29.29 53.21
CA SER A 200 18.61 -27.85 53.31
C SER A 200 18.49 -27.14 51.95
N LEU A 201 19.15 -27.66 50.91
CA LEU A 201 19.10 -27.12 49.55
C LEU A 201 17.82 -27.50 48.78
N LEU A 202 17.07 -28.52 49.21
CA LEU A 202 15.88 -29.01 48.49
C LEU A 202 14.85 -27.91 48.18
N GLY A 203 14.67 -26.94 49.09
CA GLY A 203 13.76 -25.81 48.87
C GLY A 203 14.27 -24.82 47.80
N ALA A 204 15.56 -24.54 47.77
CA ALA A 204 16.17 -23.68 46.75
C ALA A 204 16.22 -24.38 45.38
N TRP A 205 16.50 -25.69 45.36
CA TRP A 205 16.48 -26.52 44.17
C TRP A 205 15.07 -26.64 43.56
N ALA A 206 14.04 -26.79 44.40
CA ALA A 206 12.65 -26.81 43.96
C ALA A 206 12.20 -25.48 43.32
N LEU A 207 12.84 -24.36 43.69
CA LEU A 207 12.64 -23.02 43.12
C LEU A 207 13.61 -22.69 41.96
N ALA A 208 14.44 -23.64 41.50
CA ALA A 208 15.51 -23.43 40.53
C ALA A 208 16.48 -22.29 40.89
N ALA A 209 16.69 -22.07 42.19
CA ALA A 209 17.53 -20.99 42.75
C ALA A 209 18.93 -21.46 43.19
N CYS A 210 19.26 -22.74 43.01
CA CYS A 210 20.60 -23.28 43.24
C CYS A 210 21.57 -22.89 42.12
N SER A 211 22.86 -22.84 42.44
CA SER A 211 23.93 -22.83 41.43
C SER A 211 24.00 -24.16 40.68
N ALA A 212 24.74 -24.21 39.57
CA ALA A 212 24.93 -25.45 38.81
C ALA A 212 25.65 -26.56 39.61
N GLU A 213 26.60 -26.20 40.48
CA GLU A 213 27.32 -27.15 41.37
C GLU A 213 26.37 -27.77 42.40
N GLU A 214 25.56 -26.93 43.07
CA GLU A 214 24.55 -27.37 44.05
C GLU A 214 23.44 -28.18 43.39
N THR A 215 23.02 -27.82 42.18
CA THR A 215 21.97 -28.52 41.44
C THR A 215 22.38 -29.96 41.12
N ALA A 216 23.60 -30.15 40.59
CA ALA A 216 24.14 -31.49 40.33
C ALA A 216 24.28 -32.32 41.62
N ALA A 217 24.84 -31.73 42.69
CA ALA A 217 25.00 -32.42 43.97
C ALA A 217 23.67 -32.82 44.63
N VAL A 218 22.62 -32.01 44.47
CA VAL A 218 21.26 -32.38 44.91
C VAL A 218 20.70 -33.48 44.01
N GLU A 219 20.80 -33.38 42.68
CA GLU A 219 20.24 -34.39 41.76
C GLU A 219 20.85 -35.78 41.94
N ASP A 220 22.18 -35.87 42.09
CA ASP A 220 22.86 -37.12 42.44
C ASP A 220 22.32 -37.70 43.76
N HIS A 221 22.15 -36.85 44.77
CA HIS A 221 21.64 -37.27 46.08
C HIS A 221 20.16 -37.72 46.06
N LEU A 222 19.32 -37.13 45.21
CA LEU A 222 17.94 -37.58 45.03
C LEU A 222 17.86 -38.96 44.37
N GLY A 223 18.87 -39.36 43.61
CA GLY A 223 19.00 -40.73 43.09
C GLY A 223 19.21 -41.77 44.19
N ASP A 224 20.02 -41.44 45.21
CA ASP A 224 20.39 -42.36 46.29
C ASP A 224 19.50 -42.27 47.54
N CYS A 225 18.74 -41.19 47.72
CA CYS A 225 17.97 -40.92 48.95
C CYS A 225 16.46 -40.74 48.71
N GLY A 226 15.71 -41.85 48.81
CA GLY A 226 14.25 -41.87 48.69
C GLY A 226 13.49 -40.83 49.53
N PRO A 227 13.79 -40.64 50.84
CA PRO A 227 13.13 -39.60 51.65
C PRO A 227 13.32 -38.17 51.11
N CYS A 228 14.51 -37.85 50.59
CA CYS A 228 14.78 -36.55 49.95
C CYS A 228 14.10 -36.44 48.59
N ALA A 229 14.04 -37.52 47.79
CA ALA A 229 13.28 -37.56 46.54
C ALA A 229 11.78 -37.29 46.76
N ASP A 230 11.19 -37.89 47.79
CA ASP A 230 9.80 -37.66 48.17
C ASP A 230 9.54 -36.22 48.65
N GLU A 231 10.46 -35.63 49.41
CA GLU A 231 10.35 -34.23 49.84
C GLU A 231 10.58 -33.25 48.69
N ALA A 232 11.58 -33.49 47.84
CA ALA A 232 11.85 -32.71 46.64
C ALA A 232 10.65 -32.71 45.67
N ARG A 233 9.95 -33.84 45.53
CA ARG A 233 8.69 -33.94 44.79
C ARG A 233 7.58 -33.11 45.44
N ARG A 234 7.35 -33.24 46.75
CA ARG A 234 6.37 -32.42 47.50
C ARG A 234 6.65 -30.92 47.37
N LEU A 235 7.92 -30.52 47.44
CA LEU A 235 8.33 -29.12 47.29
C LEU A 235 8.09 -28.62 45.86
N ARG A 236 8.39 -29.40 44.82
CA ARG A 236 8.05 -29.05 43.42
C ARG A 236 6.54 -28.96 43.19
N GLU A 237 5.75 -29.87 43.76
CA GLU A 237 4.29 -29.80 43.74
C GLU A 237 3.78 -28.52 44.41
N ALA A 238 4.35 -28.13 45.57
CA ALA A 238 4.01 -26.88 46.26
C ALA A 238 4.44 -25.62 45.49
N VAL A 239 5.61 -25.62 44.84
CA VAL A 239 6.06 -24.52 43.97
C VAL A 239 5.12 -24.35 42.78
N GLY A 240 4.62 -25.44 42.20
CA GLY A 240 3.60 -25.42 41.14
C GLY A 240 2.26 -24.81 41.58
N LEU A 241 1.95 -24.76 42.88
CA LEU A 241 0.78 -24.07 43.43
C LEU A 241 1.04 -22.58 43.74
N LEU A 242 2.31 -22.17 43.88
CA LEU A 242 2.71 -20.79 44.16
C LEU A 242 2.98 -20.00 42.86
N HIS A 243 3.41 -20.66 41.81
CA HIS A 243 3.64 -20.05 40.51
C HIS A 243 2.31 -19.82 39.78
N ARG A 244 2.00 -18.58 39.41
CA ARG A 244 0.95 -18.34 38.40
C ARG A 244 1.42 -18.94 37.08
N PRO A 245 0.54 -19.54 36.27
CA PRO A 245 0.90 -19.92 34.91
C PRO A 245 1.28 -18.64 34.14
N GLU A 246 2.57 -18.48 33.85
CA GLU A 246 3.07 -17.49 32.91
C GLU A 246 2.62 -17.90 31.50
N SER A 247 2.24 -16.92 30.66
CA SER A 247 1.86 -17.27 29.29
C SER A 247 3.09 -17.73 28.50
N LEU A 248 2.91 -18.81 27.73
CA LEU A 248 3.88 -19.27 26.74
C LEU A 248 3.82 -18.45 25.44
N ASP A 249 2.89 -17.49 25.34
CA ASP A 249 2.80 -16.57 24.22
C ASP A 249 4.05 -15.69 24.15
N LEU A 250 4.79 -15.81 23.05
CA LEU A 250 5.88 -14.89 22.75
C LEU A 250 5.31 -13.48 22.55
N ASP A 251 6.02 -12.47 23.05
CA ASP A 251 5.76 -11.06 22.73
C ASP A 251 5.60 -10.90 21.20
N PRO A 252 4.44 -10.41 20.70
CA PRO A 252 4.20 -10.31 19.26
C PRO A 252 5.24 -9.46 18.51
N GLY A 253 5.85 -8.47 19.19
CA GLY A 253 6.94 -7.65 18.68
C GLY A 253 8.32 -8.31 18.72
N LEU A 254 8.47 -9.49 19.34
CA LEU A 254 9.75 -10.23 19.38
C LEU A 254 10.28 -10.52 17.98
N ARG A 255 9.41 -10.95 17.06
CA ARG A 255 9.79 -11.22 15.66
C ARG A 255 10.37 -9.97 15.01
N THR A 256 9.69 -8.83 15.13
CA THR A 256 10.13 -7.54 14.58
C THR A 256 11.48 -7.14 15.16
N ARG A 257 11.62 -7.12 16.50
CA ARG A 257 12.89 -6.76 17.17
C ARG A 257 14.06 -7.68 16.80
N VAL A 258 13.81 -8.97 16.58
CA VAL A 258 14.82 -9.93 16.11
C VAL A 258 15.20 -9.64 14.66
N LEU A 259 14.23 -9.40 13.77
CA LEU A 259 14.49 -9.06 12.38
C LEU A 259 15.23 -7.73 12.24
N ASP A 260 14.82 -6.69 12.98
CA ASP A 260 15.52 -5.40 13.04
C ASP A 260 16.97 -5.59 13.50
N SER A 261 17.20 -6.30 14.61
CA SER A 261 18.57 -6.57 15.09
C SER A 261 19.40 -7.41 14.10
N CYS A 262 18.76 -8.27 13.30
CA CYS A 262 19.43 -9.00 12.22
C CYS A 262 19.79 -8.09 11.03
N LEU A 263 18.90 -7.18 10.64
CA LEU A 263 19.11 -6.22 9.55
C LEU A 263 20.14 -5.15 9.93
N ASP A 264 20.13 -4.65 11.15
CA ASP A 264 21.15 -3.74 11.69
C ASP A 264 22.56 -4.36 11.63
N ARG A 265 22.67 -5.65 11.99
CA ARG A 265 23.94 -6.40 11.95
C ARG A 265 24.37 -6.76 10.53
N ARG A 266 23.43 -6.90 9.60
CA ARG A 266 23.66 -7.31 8.21
C ARG A 266 22.73 -6.53 7.28
N PRO A 267 23.04 -5.27 6.98
CA PRO A 267 22.20 -4.44 6.12
C PRO A 267 22.09 -5.05 4.71
N PRO A 268 20.97 -4.81 4.00
CA PRO A 268 20.81 -5.25 2.62
C PRO A 268 21.91 -4.63 1.75
N ARG A 269 22.53 -5.46 0.89
CA ARG A 269 23.59 -5.01 -0.03
C ARG A 269 23.08 -3.95 -1.02
N ILE A 270 21.79 -4.00 -1.33
CA ILE A 270 21.08 -3.07 -2.20
C ILE A 270 19.77 -2.75 -1.47
N PRO A 271 19.69 -1.62 -0.76
CA PRO A 271 18.47 -1.22 -0.06
C PRO A 271 17.40 -0.75 -1.06
N VAL A 272 16.14 -1.04 -0.76
CA VAL A 272 15.00 -0.40 -1.43
C VAL A 272 14.96 1.09 -1.00
N PRO A 273 14.76 2.05 -1.92
CA PRO A 273 14.65 3.46 -1.56
C PRO A 273 13.45 3.71 -0.64
N ASP A 274 13.61 4.63 0.31
CA ASP A 274 12.60 4.98 1.33
C ASP A 274 11.22 5.36 0.76
N TRP A 275 11.15 5.86 -0.48
CA TRP A 275 9.92 6.21 -1.19
C TRP A 275 9.27 5.03 -1.93
N ALA A 276 10.02 3.96 -2.20
CA ALA A 276 9.51 2.72 -2.79
C ALA A 276 9.12 1.67 -1.72
N GLY A 277 9.58 1.84 -0.48
CA GLY A 277 9.25 0.96 0.66
C GLY A 277 7.76 0.65 0.85
N PRO A 278 6.83 1.63 0.78
CA PRO A 278 5.39 1.36 0.87
C PRO A 278 4.89 0.40 -0.22
N TYR A 279 5.40 0.50 -1.45
CA TYR A 279 4.98 -0.35 -2.56
C TYR A 279 5.49 -1.79 -2.38
N ASP A 280 6.76 -1.95 -1.99
CA ASP A 280 7.34 -3.26 -1.65
C ASP A 280 6.57 -3.94 -0.49
N ALA A 281 6.21 -3.17 0.55
CA ALA A 281 5.43 -3.65 1.68
C ALA A 281 4.01 -4.09 1.28
N GLU A 282 3.22 -3.23 0.62
CA GLU A 282 1.82 -3.55 0.32
C GLU A 282 1.66 -4.60 -0.79
N THR A 283 2.55 -4.63 -1.80
CA THR A 283 2.55 -5.74 -2.79
C THR A 283 2.93 -7.08 -2.15
N ALA A 284 3.89 -7.11 -1.22
CA ALA A 284 4.22 -8.33 -0.48
C ALA A 284 3.06 -8.81 0.43
N ARG A 285 2.32 -7.87 1.04
CA ARG A 285 1.13 -8.19 1.85
C ARG A 285 -0.04 -8.71 1.01
N LEU A 286 -0.31 -8.09 -0.14
CA LEU A 286 -1.31 -8.58 -1.09
C LEU A 286 -0.90 -9.96 -1.63
N ASP A 287 0.37 -10.19 -1.98
CA ASP A 287 0.82 -11.52 -2.41
C ASP A 287 0.65 -12.59 -1.32
N ALA A 288 0.79 -12.23 -0.03
CA ALA A 288 0.53 -13.14 1.08
C ALA A 288 -0.96 -13.52 1.17
N LEU A 289 -1.89 -12.56 1.01
CA LEU A 289 -3.32 -12.84 0.89
C LEU A 289 -3.60 -13.77 -0.30
N LEU A 290 -3.06 -13.44 -1.48
CA LEU A 290 -3.27 -14.20 -2.72
C LEU A 290 -2.63 -15.61 -2.70
N GLN A 291 -1.75 -15.89 -1.75
CA GLN A 291 -1.22 -17.24 -1.49
C GLN A 291 -2.18 -18.09 -0.66
N ASP A 292 -2.91 -17.50 0.29
CA ASP A 292 -3.78 -18.22 1.23
C ASP A 292 -5.19 -18.52 0.65
N ILE A 293 -5.70 -17.64 -0.23
CA ILE A 293 -7.01 -17.84 -0.86
C ILE A 293 -7.06 -19.03 -1.85
N ARG A 294 -8.23 -19.66 -1.94
CA ARG A 294 -8.48 -20.86 -2.74
C ARG A 294 -8.61 -20.51 -4.22
N ASP A 295 -8.46 -21.52 -5.09
CA ASP A 295 -8.60 -21.34 -6.53
C ASP A 295 -10.01 -20.86 -6.96
N SER A 296 -11.05 -21.20 -6.19
CA SER A 296 -12.41 -20.67 -6.38
C SER A 296 -12.50 -19.16 -6.23
N ASP A 297 -11.70 -18.60 -5.32
CA ASP A 297 -11.92 -17.26 -4.77
C ASP A 297 -11.42 -16.19 -5.75
N TRP A 298 -10.58 -16.58 -6.71
CA TRP A 298 -10.16 -15.76 -7.86
C TRP A 298 -11.33 -15.30 -8.76
N HIS A 299 -12.46 -16.01 -8.70
CA HIS A 299 -13.69 -15.67 -9.40
C HIS A 299 -14.75 -15.00 -8.51
N THR A 300 -14.46 -14.79 -7.22
CA THR A 300 -15.35 -14.07 -6.31
C THR A 300 -15.60 -12.64 -6.83
N PRO A 301 -16.87 -12.18 -6.91
CA PRO A 301 -17.19 -10.85 -7.41
C PRO A 301 -16.67 -9.73 -6.52
N VAL A 302 -15.94 -8.79 -7.10
CA VAL A 302 -15.48 -7.55 -6.45
C VAL A 302 -16.19 -6.36 -7.11
N ARG A 303 -16.34 -5.25 -6.36
CA ARG A 303 -16.92 -4.00 -6.89
C ARG A 303 -15.99 -2.84 -6.57
N LEU A 304 -15.15 -2.50 -7.54
CA LEU A 304 -14.34 -1.29 -7.52
C LEU A 304 -15.25 -0.06 -7.42
N ARG A 305 -14.80 0.96 -6.69
CA ARG A 305 -15.52 2.22 -6.47
C ARG A 305 -14.55 3.39 -6.61
N TRP A 306 -15.04 4.50 -7.13
CA TRP A 306 -14.34 5.78 -7.19
C TRP A 306 -15.37 6.91 -7.21
N PHE A 307 -14.91 8.15 -7.21
CA PHE A 307 -15.74 9.35 -7.22
C PHE A 307 -15.51 10.15 -8.50
N GLU A 308 -16.57 10.39 -9.26
CA GLU A 308 -16.53 10.98 -10.61
C GLU A 308 -17.80 11.81 -10.82
N ASP A 309 -17.68 12.97 -11.49
CA ASP A 309 -18.82 13.86 -11.82
C ASP A 309 -19.79 14.19 -10.66
N GLU A 310 -19.23 14.40 -9.45
CA GLU A 310 -19.92 14.66 -8.18
C GLU A 310 -20.66 13.47 -7.53
N ASP A 311 -20.61 12.28 -8.13
CA ASP A 311 -21.30 11.07 -7.68
C ASP A 311 -20.36 9.86 -7.47
N MET A 312 -20.88 8.81 -6.85
CA MET A 312 -20.16 7.55 -6.64
C MET A 312 -20.25 6.65 -7.88
N ALA A 313 -19.12 6.41 -8.54
CA ALA A 313 -19.00 5.49 -9.65
C ALA A 313 -18.57 4.09 -9.18
N SER A 314 -18.89 3.05 -9.96
CA SER A 314 -18.44 1.67 -9.62
C SER A 314 -18.36 0.73 -10.82
N ARG A 315 -17.48 -0.26 -10.74
CA ARG A 315 -17.27 -1.31 -11.74
C ARG A 315 -17.33 -2.69 -11.09
N ARG A 316 -18.10 -3.62 -11.65
CA ARG A 316 -18.10 -5.02 -11.22
C ARG A 316 -16.98 -5.79 -11.92
N THR A 317 -16.21 -6.55 -11.14
CA THR A 317 -15.11 -7.39 -11.62
C THR A 317 -15.00 -8.65 -10.74
N THR A 318 -13.90 -9.39 -10.80
CA THR A 318 -13.56 -10.47 -9.85
C THR A 318 -12.21 -10.20 -9.18
N VAL A 319 -11.84 -10.97 -8.16
CA VAL A 319 -10.49 -10.91 -7.55
C VAL A 319 -9.38 -10.96 -8.61
N ALA A 320 -9.45 -11.89 -9.57
CA ALA A 320 -8.51 -11.94 -10.69
C ALA A 320 -8.56 -10.67 -11.58
N GLY A 321 -9.73 -10.08 -11.75
CA GLY A 321 -9.91 -8.82 -12.47
C GLY A 321 -9.30 -7.61 -11.75
N VAL A 322 -9.30 -7.59 -10.42
CA VAL A 322 -8.59 -6.57 -9.61
C VAL A 322 -7.07 -6.69 -9.78
N ILE A 323 -6.52 -7.90 -9.75
CA ILE A 323 -5.07 -8.10 -9.99
C ILE A 323 -4.70 -7.76 -11.43
N ALA A 324 -5.57 -8.02 -12.40
CA ALA A 324 -5.42 -7.56 -13.78
C ALA A 324 -5.44 -6.03 -13.91
N HIS A 325 -6.29 -5.34 -13.14
CA HIS A 325 -6.27 -3.87 -13.05
C HIS A 325 -4.93 -3.37 -12.49
N LEU A 326 -4.49 -3.89 -11.33
CA LEU A 326 -3.21 -3.48 -10.71
C LEU A 326 -2.03 -3.68 -11.66
N LEU A 327 -1.89 -4.87 -12.27
CA LEU A 327 -0.90 -5.16 -13.32
C LEU A 327 -0.95 -4.14 -14.47
N SER A 328 -2.14 -3.81 -14.96
CA SER A 328 -2.31 -2.89 -16.09
C SER A 328 -1.84 -1.47 -15.76
N VAL A 329 -2.17 -0.97 -14.56
CA VAL A 329 -1.87 0.41 -14.16
C VAL A 329 -0.43 0.55 -13.64
N ASP A 330 0.10 -0.44 -12.92
CA ASP A 330 1.52 -0.49 -12.50
C ASP A 330 2.46 -0.50 -13.73
N GLY A 331 1.97 -0.96 -14.88
CA GLY A 331 2.65 -0.82 -16.18
C GLY A 331 3.00 0.63 -16.57
N LEU A 332 2.32 1.66 -16.03
CA LEU A 332 2.72 3.07 -16.21
C LEU A 332 4.11 3.34 -15.60
N VAL A 333 4.36 2.76 -14.42
CA VAL A 333 5.66 2.84 -13.73
C VAL A 333 6.70 2.00 -14.47
N ALA A 334 6.31 0.82 -14.95
CA ALA A 334 7.19 -0.07 -15.73
C ALA A 334 7.73 0.63 -16.98
N VAL A 335 6.84 1.23 -17.78
CA VAL A 335 7.22 2.00 -18.98
C VAL A 335 8.09 3.21 -18.63
N ALA A 336 7.79 3.94 -17.56
CA ALA A 336 8.63 5.06 -17.12
C ALA A 336 10.04 4.62 -16.71
N LEU A 337 10.19 3.42 -16.14
CA LEU A 337 11.47 2.79 -15.81
C LEU A 337 12.20 2.18 -17.02
N GLY A 338 11.53 2.03 -18.16
CA GLY A 338 12.07 1.38 -19.36
C GLY A 338 11.99 -0.15 -19.33
N LEU A 339 11.06 -0.69 -18.53
CA LEU A 339 10.65 -2.10 -18.54
C LEU A 339 9.51 -2.31 -19.55
N ASP A 340 9.20 -3.57 -19.86
CA ASP A 340 8.14 -3.93 -20.79
C ASP A 340 6.74 -3.54 -20.26
N ASP A 341 5.86 -3.10 -21.17
CA ASP A 341 4.45 -2.81 -20.84
C ASP A 341 3.65 -4.14 -20.80
N PRO A 342 2.96 -4.47 -19.70
CA PRO A 342 2.13 -5.68 -19.60
C PRO A 342 0.95 -5.74 -20.58
N LEU A 343 0.56 -4.62 -21.20
CA LEU A 343 -0.42 -4.63 -22.30
C LEU A 343 0.18 -5.08 -23.65
N GLY A 344 1.51 -5.07 -23.81
CA GLY A 344 2.20 -5.41 -25.06
C GLY A 344 1.63 -4.65 -26.26
N ASP A 345 1.27 -5.36 -27.32
CA ASP A 345 0.67 -4.78 -28.55
C ASP A 345 -0.62 -3.99 -28.31
N HIS A 346 -1.30 -4.19 -27.17
CA HIS A 346 -2.52 -3.45 -26.82
C HIS A 346 -2.22 -2.05 -26.23
N ALA A 347 -0.98 -1.75 -25.84
CA ALA A 347 -0.59 -0.47 -25.26
C ALA A 347 -0.94 0.71 -26.19
N GLY A 348 -0.77 0.55 -27.51
CA GLY A 348 -1.12 1.58 -28.51
C GLY A 348 -2.62 1.85 -28.67
N ARG A 349 -3.50 1.06 -28.04
CA ARG A 349 -4.96 1.29 -27.98
C ARG A 349 -5.41 1.91 -26.67
N ALA A 350 -4.61 1.77 -25.61
CA ALA A 350 -4.88 2.42 -24.33
C ALA A 350 -4.41 3.88 -24.41
N ALA A 351 -5.33 4.83 -24.24
CA ALA A 351 -4.93 6.16 -23.77
C ALA A 351 -4.18 6.00 -22.44
N GLY A 352 -3.21 6.87 -22.16
CA GLY A 352 -2.29 6.71 -21.02
C GLY A 352 -2.90 6.80 -19.61
N SER A 353 -4.24 6.78 -19.47
CA SER A 353 -4.93 6.80 -18.19
C SER A 353 -5.11 5.39 -17.59
N PRO A 354 -5.14 5.27 -16.25
CA PRO A 354 -5.41 4.02 -15.55
C PRO A 354 -6.65 3.27 -16.07
N ALA A 355 -7.82 3.93 -16.09
CA ALA A 355 -9.08 3.37 -16.59
C ALA A 355 -8.99 2.79 -18.01
N ALA A 356 -8.36 3.51 -18.95
CA ALA A 356 -8.23 3.06 -20.34
C ALA A 356 -7.29 1.85 -20.47
N ARG A 357 -6.24 1.76 -19.64
CA ARG A 357 -5.35 0.59 -19.56
C ARG A 357 -6.08 -0.62 -18.97
N THR A 358 -6.85 -0.43 -17.89
CA THR A 358 -7.68 -1.46 -17.25
C THR A 358 -8.67 -2.07 -18.24
N GLU A 359 -9.48 -1.24 -18.92
CA GLU A 359 -10.47 -1.72 -19.90
C GLU A 359 -9.81 -2.33 -21.15
N ALA A 360 -8.66 -1.84 -21.60
CA ALA A 360 -7.92 -2.45 -22.70
C ALA A 360 -7.42 -3.86 -22.35
N TYR A 361 -6.93 -4.10 -21.13
CA TYR A 361 -6.49 -5.42 -20.69
C TYR A 361 -7.67 -6.40 -20.52
N TRP A 362 -8.75 -5.97 -19.86
CA TRP A 362 -9.96 -6.79 -19.72
C TRP A 362 -10.59 -7.10 -21.09
N GLY A 363 -10.63 -6.14 -22.01
CA GLY A 363 -11.16 -6.33 -23.37
C GLY A 363 -10.28 -7.17 -24.30
N ALA A 364 -8.97 -7.24 -24.07
CA ALA A 364 -8.05 -8.10 -24.81
C ALA A 364 -8.11 -9.58 -24.37
N SER A 365 -8.63 -9.85 -23.16
CA SER A 365 -8.68 -11.19 -22.59
C SER A 365 -9.79 -12.04 -23.24
N HIS A 366 -9.45 -13.24 -23.74
CA HIS A 366 -10.41 -14.17 -24.38
C HIS A 366 -11.48 -14.76 -23.42
N GLY A 367 -11.42 -14.40 -22.14
CA GLY A 367 -12.39 -14.69 -21.09
C GLY A 367 -12.03 -13.88 -19.84
N PRO A 368 -12.82 -13.94 -18.76
CA PRO A 368 -12.48 -13.27 -17.51
C PRO A 368 -11.08 -13.70 -17.00
N PRO A 369 -10.29 -12.79 -16.43
CA PRO A 369 -9.02 -13.14 -15.79
C PRO A 369 -9.16 -14.28 -14.77
N THR A 370 -8.10 -15.06 -14.60
CA THR A 370 -8.01 -16.21 -13.69
C THR A 370 -6.79 -16.08 -12.78
N ARG A 371 -6.56 -17.04 -11.87
CA ARG A 371 -5.34 -17.14 -11.03
C ARG A 371 -4.02 -17.00 -11.81
N ALA A 372 -4.00 -17.28 -13.11
CA ALA A 372 -2.84 -17.09 -13.98
C ALA A 372 -2.26 -15.66 -13.96
N VAL A 373 -3.08 -14.64 -13.70
CA VAL A 373 -2.63 -13.23 -13.63
C VAL A 373 -1.64 -12.95 -12.49
N ARG A 374 -1.65 -13.76 -11.42
CA ARG A 374 -0.79 -13.57 -10.25
C ARG A 374 0.70 -13.63 -10.61
N GLY A 375 1.08 -14.52 -11.53
CA GLY A 375 2.48 -14.69 -11.94
C GLY A 375 3.06 -13.40 -12.53
N PRO A 376 2.51 -12.90 -13.65
CA PRO A 376 2.94 -11.65 -14.27
C PRO A 376 2.86 -10.43 -13.35
N TRP A 377 1.80 -10.29 -12.54
CA TRP A 377 1.68 -9.20 -11.57
C TRP A 377 2.81 -9.19 -10.54
N ARG A 378 3.11 -10.36 -9.97
CA ARG A 378 4.16 -10.52 -8.95
C ARG A 378 5.56 -10.33 -9.55
N GLU A 379 5.78 -10.81 -10.77
CA GLU A 379 7.03 -10.60 -11.51
C GLU A 379 7.26 -9.11 -11.81
N GLN A 380 6.24 -8.40 -12.30
CA GLN A 380 6.30 -6.95 -12.50
C GLN A 380 6.59 -6.20 -11.19
N SER A 381 5.85 -6.48 -10.12
CA SER A 381 6.04 -5.80 -8.81
C SER A 381 7.48 -5.97 -8.32
N HIS A 382 8.03 -7.19 -8.45
CA HIS A 382 9.43 -7.47 -8.14
C HIS A 382 10.41 -6.69 -9.03
N ASP A 383 10.21 -6.65 -10.35
CA ASP A 383 11.13 -5.93 -11.24
C ASP A 383 11.05 -4.41 -11.08
N LEU A 384 9.89 -3.84 -10.73
CA LEU A 384 9.74 -2.44 -10.34
C LEU A 384 10.63 -2.12 -9.12
N VAL A 385 10.43 -2.85 -8.01
CA VAL A 385 11.22 -2.70 -6.77
C VAL A 385 12.71 -2.93 -7.03
N ARG A 386 13.06 -3.98 -7.79
CA ARG A 386 14.44 -4.30 -8.14
C ARG A 386 15.10 -3.16 -8.90
N THR A 387 14.42 -2.63 -9.92
CA THR A 387 14.95 -1.56 -10.78
C THR A 387 15.22 -0.28 -9.98
N VAL A 388 14.27 0.14 -9.13
CA VAL A 388 14.49 1.34 -8.29
C VAL A 388 15.57 1.11 -7.22
N ALA A 389 15.70 -0.11 -6.68
CA ALA A 389 16.78 -0.45 -5.75
C ALA A 389 18.18 -0.40 -6.41
N PHE A 390 18.31 -0.81 -7.68
CA PHE A 390 19.56 -0.65 -8.43
C PHE A 390 19.85 0.81 -8.85
N ALA A 391 18.84 1.65 -9.05
CA ALA A 391 19.01 3.09 -9.25
C ALA A 391 19.39 3.83 -7.95
N GLY A 392 18.99 3.29 -6.79
CA GLY A 392 19.32 3.80 -5.47
C GLY A 392 18.75 5.19 -5.20
N SER A 393 19.48 6.01 -4.45
CA SER A 393 19.07 7.38 -4.09
C SER A 393 19.31 8.41 -5.20
N ASP A 394 19.35 8.00 -6.47
CA ASP A 394 19.48 8.94 -7.58
C ASP A 394 18.25 9.85 -7.69
N ARG A 395 18.47 11.15 -7.49
CA ARG A 395 17.44 12.18 -7.60
C ARG A 395 16.90 12.31 -9.02
N GLY A 396 17.69 12.00 -10.05
CA GLY A 396 17.23 12.01 -11.45
C GLY A 396 16.15 10.95 -11.69
N THR A 397 16.36 9.75 -11.15
CA THR A 397 15.40 8.65 -11.20
C THR A 397 14.17 8.94 -10.34
N ALA A 398 14.32 9.35 -9.08
CA ALA A 398 13.19 9.67 -8.20
C ALA A 398 12.27 10.78 -8.76
N MET A 399 12.84 11.77 -9.46
CA MET A 399 12.10 12.87 -10.08
C MET A 399 11.60 12.59 -11.51
N ARG A 400 11.82 11.38 -12.05
CA ARG A 400 11.37 11.03 -13.41
C ARG A 400 9.84 11.13 -13.52
N PRO A 401 9.28 11.79 -14.54
CA PRO A 401 7.83 11.87 -14.69
C PRO A 401 7.23 10.51 -15.09
N VAL A 402 6.16 10.12 -14.40
CA VAL A 402 5.25 9.01 -14.74
C VAL A 402 3.94 9.64 -15.19
N SER A 403 3.49 9.30 -16.40
CA SER A 403 2.24 9.83 -16.97
C SER A 403 1.04 8.99 -16.53
N TYR A 404 -0.02 9.67 -16.09
CA TYR A 404 -1.33 9.08 -15.78
C TYR A 404 -2.41 9.52 -16.80
N GLY A 405 -1.98 10.00 -17.98
CA GLY A 405 -2.84 10.61 -18.98
C GLY A 405 -2.93 12.11 -18.75
N ASP A 406 -3.91 12.54 -17.97
CA ASP A 406 -4.25 13.97 -17.78
C ASP A 406 -3.31 14.70 -16.81
N PHE A 407 -2.53 13.95 -16.02
CA PHE A 407 -1.52 14.48 -15.10
C PHE A 407 -0.26 13.61 -15.08
N GLN A 408 0.78 14.10 -14.40
CA GLN A 408 2.03 13.38 -14.18
C GLN A 408 2.45 13.46 -12.72
N LEU A 409 3.04 12.38 -12.20
CA LEU A 409 3.68 12.33 -10.89
C LEU A 409 5.18 12.08 -11.04
N PRO A 410 6.04 12.65 -10.19
CA PRO A 410 7.40 12.15 -10.01
C PRO A 410 7.37 10.67 -9.62
N LEU A 411 8.33 9.86 -10.10
CA LEU A 411 8.40 8.42 -9.82
C LEU A 411 8.30 8.09 -8.33
N GLN A 412 8.93 8.89 -7.46
CA GLN A 412 8.85 8.72 -6.01
C GLN A 412 7.41 8.82 -5.46
N ASP A 413 6.60 9.74 -6.00
CA ASP A 413 5.23 9.96 -5.58
C ASP A 413 4.31 8.95 -6.30
N ALA A 414 4.62 8.58 -7.54
CA ALA A 414 3.94 7.50 -8.27
C ALA A 414 4.06 6.14 -7.55
N MET A 415 5.20 5.80 -6.95
CA MET A 415 5.32 4.55 -6.16
C MET A 415 4.46 4.58 -4.90
N VAL A 416 4.33 5.73 -4.23
CA VAL A 416 3.46 5.88 -3.05
C VAL A 416 1.99 5.82 -3.46
N ASP A 417 1.63 6.38 -4.61
CA ASP A 417 0.31 6.22 -5.23
C ASP A 417 0.01 4.74 -5.54
N ARG A 418 0.92 4.02 -6.23
CA ARG A 418 0.73 2.59 -6.50
C ARG A 418 0.63 1.76 -5.22
N ALA A 419 1.33 2.14 -4.15
CA ALA A 419 1.21 1.48 -2.84
C ALA A 419 -0.17 1.69 -2.21
N PHE A 420 -0.72 2.91 -2.30
CA PHE A 420 -2.07 3.23 -1.84
C PHE A 420 -3.12 2.42 -2.59
N GLU A 421 -3.07 2.42 -3.92
CA GLU A 421 -4.00 1.67 -4.78
C GLU A 421 -3.87 0.14 -4.56
N CYS A 422 -2.65 -0.37 -4.34
CA CYS A 422 -2.44 -1.77 -3.98
C CYS A 422 -3.07 -2.14 -2.63
N TRP A 423 -2.94 -1.28 -1.61
CA TRP A 423 -3.58 -1.49 -0.30
C TRP A 423 -5.11 -1.43 -0.37
N VAL A 424 -5.67 -0.39 -1.01
CA VAL A 424 -7.12 -0.22 -1.20
C VAL A 424 -7.72 -1.45 -1.89
N HIS A 425 -7.12 -1.88 -2.99
CA HIS A 425 -7.60 -3.05 -3.73
C HIS A 425 -7.32 -4.39 -3.03
N ALA A 426 -6.37 -4.44 -2.10
CA ALA A 426 -6.24 -5.56 -1.17
C ALA A 426 -7.37 -5.58 -0.13
N GLU A 427 -7.84 -4.41 0.35
CA GLU A 427 -9.06 -4.31 1.19
C GLU A 427 -10.31 -4.75 0.41
N ASP A 428 -10.49 -4.32 -0.84
CA ASP A 428 -11.57 -4.78 -1.75
C ASP A 428 -11.62 -6.32 -1.87
N ILE A 429 -10.46 -6.94 -2.13
CA ILE A 429 -10.33 -8.40 -2.24
C ILE A 429 -10.61 -9.06 -0.90
N ALA A 430 -10.02 -8.55 0.19
CA ALA A 430 -10.16 -9.12 1.53
C ALA A 430 -11.62 -9.13 2.00
N VAL A 431 -12.35 -8.03 1.78
CA VAL A 431 -13.79 -7.93 2.07
C VAL A 431 -14.60 -8.90 1.22
N ALA A 432 -14.24 -9.09 -0.05
CA ALA A 432 -14.96 -10.01 -0.95
C ALA A 432 -14.80 -11.49 -0.56
N VAL A 433 -13.65 -11.88 0.01
CA VAL A 433 -13.32 -13.27 0.35
C VAL A 433 -13.32 -13.58 1.85
N ASP A 434 -13.80 -12.64 2.68
CA ASP A 434 -13.86 -12.72 4.16
C ASP A 434 -12.47 -12.97 4.82
N TYR A 435 -11.45 -12.26 4.34
CA TYR A 435 -10.07 -12.36 4.83
C TYR A 435 -9.72 -11.23 5.81
N PRO A 436 -9.08 -11.50 6.97
CA PRO A 436 -8.68 -10.47 7.92
C PRO A 436 -7.48 -9.66 7.39
N TYR A 437 -7.73 -8.41 6.97
CA TYR A 437 -6.69 -7.51 6.44
C TYR A 437 -6.62 -6.20 7.24
N ALA A 438 -5.42 -5.86 7.72
CA ALA A 438 -5.17 -4.68 8.53
C ALA A 438 -4.85 -3.43 7.67
N PRO A 439 -4.88 -2.20 8.23
CA PRO A 439 -4.31 -1.02 7.59
C PRO A 439 -2.79 -1.13 7.32
N PRO A 440 -2.17 -0.20 6.57
CA PRO A 440 -0.73 -0.11 6.38
C PRO A 440 0.02 0.18 7.68
N SER A 441 1.36 0.03 7.65
CA SER A 441 2.16 0.49 8.78
C SER A 441 1.96 2.00 8.99
N PRO A 442 2.06 2.54 10.22
CA PRO A 442 1.87 3.96 10.47
C PRO A 442 2.79 4.86 9.61
N ARG A 443 4.01 4.38 9.32
CA ARG A 443 4.98 5.09 8.47
C ARG A 443 4.54 5.15 7.01
N ASP A 444 3.97 4.07 6.50
CA ASP A 444 3.56 3.96 5.10
C ASP A 444 2.23 4.67 4.87
N LEU A 445 1.28 4.53 5.80
CA LEU A 445 0.03 5.28 5.84
C LEU A 445 0.29 6.79 5.86
N HIS A 446 1.22 7.27 6.69
CA HIS A 446 1.60 8.69 6.72
C HIS A 446 2.11 9.20 5.37
N ARG A 447 2.88 8.39 4.61
CA ARG A 447 3.36 8.77 3.26
C ARG A 447 2.22 8.87 2.25
N MET A 448 1.25 7.95 2.32
CA MET A 448 0.06 7.99 1.46
C MET A 448 -0.80 9.23 1.75
N ILE A 449 -1.03 9.53 3.04
CA ILE A 449 -1.75 10.71 3.49
C ILE A 449 -1.03 12.00 3.06
N ASP A 450 0.29 12.09 3.25
CA ASP A 450 1.07 13.26 2.84
C ASP A 450 1.01 13.51 1.34
N LEU A 451 1.11 12.46 0.51
CA LEU A 451 0.96 12.58 -0.94
C LEU A 451 -0.43 13.14 -1.32
N ALA A 452 -1.49 12.56 -0.76
CA ALA A 452 -2.86 13.03 -0.99
C ALA A 452 -3.01 14.50 -0.55
N ALA A 453 -2.60 14.84 0.67
CA ALA A 453 -2.67 16.20 1.23
C ALA A 453 -1.89 17.23 0.39
N ARG A 454 -0.67 16.90 -0.06
CA ARG A 454 0.12 17.75 -0.98
C ARG A 454 -0.51 17.91 -2.36
N THR A 455 -1.37 16.98 -2.78
CA THR A 455 -2.06 16.99 -4.07
C THR A 455 -3.35 17.83 -4.06
N LEU A 456 -4.01 17.96 -2.89
CA LEU A 456 -5.29 18.68 -2.74
C LEU A 456 -5.34 20.09 -3.36
N PRO A 457 -4.32 20.98 -3.23
CA PRO A 457 -4.39 22.32 -3.81
C PRO A 457 -4.51 22.32 -5.34
N THR A 458 -3.91 21.33 -6.01
CA THR A 458 -3.99 21.13 -7.46
C THR A 458 -5.38 20.61 -7.85
N VAL A 459 -5.94 19.65 -7.10
CA VAL A 459 -7.29 19.12 -7.35
C VAL A 459 -8.36 20.18 -7.10
N LEU A 460 -8.22 20.99 -6.05
CA LEU A 460 -9.04 22.17 -5.81
C LEU A 460 -8.97 23.17 -6.97
N ALA A 461 -7.80 23.38 -7.58
CA ALA A 461 -7.68 24.23 -8.77
C ALA A 461 -8.41 23.62 -9.98
N ALA A 462 -8.22 22.33 -10.27
CA ALA A 462 -8.87 21.62 -11.37
C ALA A 462 -10.40 21.62 -11.23
N ARG A 463 -10.93 21.25 -10.05
CA ARG A 463 -12.38 21.29 -9.76
C ARG A 463 -12.97 22.69 -9.92
N ARG A 464 -12.23 23.75 -9.55
CA ARG A 464 -12.65 25.16 -9.76
C ARG A 464 -12.64 25.56 -11.22
N GLN A 465 -11.72 25.04 -12.03
CA GLN A 465 -11.69 25.25 -13.50
C GLN A 465 -12.84 24.50 -14.20
N ALA A 466 -13.20 23.31 -13.71
CA ALA A 466 -14.34 22.52 -14.19
C ALA A 466 -15.72 23.05 -13.72
N GLY A 467 -15.77 24.06 -12.86
CA GLY A 467 -17.02 24.59 -12.29
C GLY A 467 -17.65 23.73 -11.18
N LEU A 468 -16.96 22.69 -10.72
CA LEU A 468 -17.38 21.74 -9.69
C LEU A 468 -17.08 22.22 -8.25
N ALA A 469 -16.82 23.51 -8.06
CA ALA A 469 -16.45 24.08 -6.77
C ALA A 469 -17.18 25.40 -6.55
N THR A 470 -17.37 25.74 -5.29
CA THR A 470 -18.32 26.79 -4.91
C THR A 470 -17.83 28.18 -5.32
N PRO A 471 -18.70 29.08 -5.83
CA PRO A 471 -18.39 30.50 -5.96
C PRO A 471 -18.30 31.18 -4.57
N THR A 472 -17.14 31.09 -3.92
CA THR A 472 -16.94 31.64 -2.57
C THR A 472 -16.59 33.13 -2.61
N GLN A 473 -17.31 33.95 -1.85
CA GLN A 473 -16.96 35.36 -1.62
C GLN A 473 -15.68 35.47 -0.77
N GLY A 474 -14.84 36.46 -1.03
CA GLY A 474 -13.56 36.65 -0.30
C GLY A 474 -12.37 35.81 -0.79
N ARG A 475 -12.56 34.98 -1.83
CA ARG A 475 -11.45 34.37 -2.57
C ARG A 475 -10.56 35.45 -3.18
N HIS A 476 -9.27 35.36 -2.95
CA HIS A 476 -8.28 36.24 -3.57
C HIS A 476 -7.05 35.42 -3.96
N LEU A 477 -6.44 35.75 -5.10
CA LEU A 477 -5.18 35.16 -5.51
C LEU A 477 -4.05 35.93 -4.83
N VAL A 478 -3.15 35.20 -4.16
CA VAL A 478 -1.91 35.71 -3.60
C VAL A 478 -0.74 35.40 -4.55
N PRO A 479 0.38 36.17 -4.50
CA PRO A 479 1.59 35.81 -5.21
C PRO A 479 2.10 34.41 -4.84
N ALA A 480 2.85 33.77 -5.75
CA ALA A 480 3.38 32.44 -5.50
C ALA A 480 4.33 32.44 -4.28
N GLY A 481 4.13 31.48 -3.36
CA GLY A 481 4.86 31.37 -2.10
C GLY A 481 4.32 32.20 -0.94
N GLU A 482 3.41 33.15 -1.18
CA GLU A 482 2.81 33.96 -0.12
C GLU A 482 1.72 33.20 0.65
N PRO A 483 1.49 33.50 1.94
CA PRO A 483 0.38 32.98 2.73
C PRO A 483 -0.98 33.23 2.07
N GLY A 484 -1.85 32.22 2.01
CA GLY A 484 -3.24 32.36 1.54
C GLY A 484 -4.25 31.73 2.48
N ARG A 485 -5.55 31.95 2.22
CA ARG A 485 -6.66 31.27 2.94
C ARG A 485 -6.41 29.77 2.94
N SER A 486 -6.36 29.19 4.13
CA SER A 486 -5.95 27.82 4.38
C SER A 486 -7.02 27.05 5.14
N LEU A 487 -7.14 25.76 4.86
CA LEU A 487 -7.85 24.81 5.69
C LEU A 487 -6.83 23.95 6.43
N ARG A 488 -6.99 23.79 7.75
CA ARG A 488 -6.23 22.80 8.51
C ARG A 488 -6.87 21.43 8.32
N LEU A 489 -6.04 20.46 7.96
CA LEU A 489 -6.37 19.05 7.88
C LEU A 489 -5.58 18.35 8.99
N GLU A 490 -6.27 17.97 10.07
CA GLU A 490 -5.74 17.17 11.16
C GLU A 490 -6.13 15.71 10.90
N ILE A 491 -5.14 14.81 10.85
CA ILE A 491 -5.38 13.38 10.73
C ILE A 491 -4.96 12.72 12.04
N GLU A 492 -5.89 11.98 12.64
CA GLU A 492 -5.68 11.29 13.90
C GLU A 492 -4.91 9.96 13.72
N GLY A 493 -4.42 9.41 14.83
CA GLY A 493 -3.74 8.13 14.86
C GLY A 493 -2.22 8.19 14.60
N SER A 494 -1.57 7.04 14.66
CA SER A 494 -0.09 6.94 14.64
C SER A 494 0.57 7.21 13.28
N GLY A 495 -0.20 7.17 12.19
CA GLY A 495 0.21 7.62 10.86
C GLY A 495 -0.31 9.01 10.50
N GLY A 496 -0.98 9.69 11.43
CA GLY A 496 -1.61 11.00 11.24
C GLY A 496 -0.63 12.17 11.17
N GLY A 497 -1.15 13.39 11.32
CA GLY A 497 -0.39 14.63 11.22
C GLY A 497 -1.27 15.86 11.00
N ASP A 498 -0.61 17.01 10.80
CA ASP A 498 -1.25 18.30 10.53
C ASP A 498 -0.77 18.86 9.19
N TRP A 499 -1.70 19.17 8.28
CA TRP A 499 -1.43 19.85 7.01
C TRP A 499 -2.24 21.14 6.89
N LEU A 500 -1.61 22.19 6.35
CA LEU A 500 -2.29 23.45 6.01
C LEU A 500 -2.49 23.52 4.50
N ILE A 501 -3.72 23.27 4.06
CA ILE A 501 -4.10 23.16 2.65
C ILE A 501 -4.47 24.56 2.12
N PRO A 502 -3.67 25.18 1.23
CA PRO A 502 -4.04 26.45 0.59
C PRO A 502 -5.24 26.26 -0.34
N LEU A 503 -6.30 27.03 -0.12
CA LEU A 503 -7.58 26.88 -0.80
C LEU A 503 -7.66 27.63 -2.14
N ASP A 504 -7.01 28.79 -2.20
CA ASP A 504 -7.26 29.76 -3.28
C ASP A 504 -6.30 29.61 -4.48
N SER A 505 -5.08 29.14 -4.29
CA SER A 505 -4.10 28.91 -5.36
C SER A 505 -3.18 27.72 -5.03
N PRO A 506 -2.87 26.82 -5.97
CA PRO A 506 -1.89 25.74 -5.74
C PRO A 506 -0.46 26.26 -5.54
N ALA A 507 -0.19 27.51 -5.91
CA ALA A 507 1.10 28.16 -5.68
C ALA A 507 1.17 28.96 -4.37
N ALA A 508 0.07 29.06 -3.60
CA ALA A 508 0.07 29.75 -2.31
C ALA A 508 0.66 28.85 -1.21
N LYS A 509 1.12 29.46 -0.13
CA LYS A 509 1.63 28.77 1.05
C LYS A 509 0.52 28.59 2.09
N GLY A 510 0.39 27.38 2.64
CA GLY A 510 -0.48 27.10 3.79
C GLY A 510 -0.07 27.94 5.02
N SER A 511 -1.06 28.48 5.75
CA SER A 511 -0.84 29.42 6.85
C SER A 511 -1.89 29.26 7.95
N ALA A 512 -1.44 29.01 9.18
CA ALA A 512 -2.31 28.96 10.37
C ALA A 512 -2.87 30.36 10.73
N GLU A 513 -2.17 31.44 10.40
CA GLU A 513 -2.66 32.81 10.58
C GLU A 513 -3.85 33.14 9.65
N HIS A 514 -3.98 32.41 8.55
CA HIS A 514 -5.05 32.53 7.55
C HIS A 514 -5.92 31.27 7.50
N GLU A 515 -6.00 30.53 8.61
CA GLU A 515 -6.90 29.39 8.75
C GLU A 515 -8.36 29.87 8.76
N VAL A 516 -9.17 29.35 7.84
CA VAL A 516 -10.61 29.65 7.74
C VAL A 516 -11.50 28.47 8.08
N ALA A 517 -10.92 27.27 8.14
CA ALA A 517 -11.61 26.02 8.40
C ALA A 517 -10.64 24.95 8.92
N HIS A 518 -11.18 24.00 9.66
CA HIS A 518 -10.48 22.84 10.18
C HIS A 518 -11.34 21.58 9.93
N ILE A 519 -10.70 20.53 9.41
CA ILE A 519 -11.24 19.17 9.29
C ILE A 519 -10.34 18.24 10.12
N ALA A 520 -10.95 17.40 10.96
CA ALA A 520 -10.26 16.35 11.71
C ALA A 520 -10.88 14.97 11.39
N LEU A 521 -10.08 13.94 11.12
CA LEU A 521 -10.56 12.57 10.87
C LEU A 521 -9.46 11.50 11.08
N ASP A 522 -9.85 10.24 11.25
CA ASP A 522 -8.90 9.12 11.29
C ASP A 522 -8.21 8.89 9.94
N GLY A 523 -6.96 8.39 9.96
CA GLY A 523 -6.18 8.14 8.75
C GLY A 523 -6.77 7.12 7.79
N VAL A 524 -7.43 6.06 8.29
CA VAL A 524 -8.10 5.07 7.43
C VAL A 524 -9.37 5.67 6.81
N GLU A 525 -10.12 6.48 7.57
CA GLU A 525 -11.29 7.19 7.05
C GLU A 525 -10.91 8.21 5.96
N PHE A 526 -9.82 8.96 6.14
CA PHE A 526 -9.29 9.85 5.12
C PHE A 526 -8.90 9.10 3.84
N CYS A 527 -8.22 7.96 3.99
CA CYS A 527 -7.84 7.12 2.87
C CYS A 527 -9.07 6.52 2.16
N ARG A 528 -10.10 6.08 2.89
CA ARG A 528 -11.36 5.60 2.28
C ARG A 528 -12.13 6.69 1.55
N LEU A 529 -12.11 7.93 2.04
CA LEU A 529 -12.62 9.08 1.29
C LEU A 529 -11.78 9.31 0.01
N ALA A 530 -10.45 9.34 0.13
CA ALA A 530 -9.54 9.54 -1.00
C ALA A 530 -9.62 8.42 -2.07
N ALA A 531 -9.98 7.21 -1.65
CA ALA A 531 -10.23 6.04 -2.50
C ALA A 531 -11.68 5.96 -3.04
N GLY A 532 -12.54 6.95 -2.80
CA GLY A 532 -13.93 6.91 -3.26
C GLY A 532 -14.73 5.72 -2.70
N HIS A 533 -14.40 5.27 -1.49
CA HIS A 533 -15.13 4.21 -0.78
C HIS A 533 -16.25 4.76 0.11
N VAL A 534 -16.12 6.02 0.55
CA VAL A 534 -17.10 6.75 1.38
C VAL A 534 -17.47 8.06 0.66
N PRO A 535 -18.76 8.40 0.51
CA PRO A 535 -19.18 9.68 -0.08
C PRO A 535 -18.70 10.89 0.75
N PRO A 536 -18.30 12.02 0.12
CA PRO A 536 -17.80 13.21 0.82
C PRO A 536 -18.69 13.76 1.93
N ARG A 537 -20.01 13.54 1.83
CA ARG A 537 -20.99 14.01 2.82
C ARG A 537 -21.00 13.12 4.06
N GLU A 538 -20.82 11.82 3.87
CA GLU A 538 -20.93 10.75 4.87
C GLU A 538 -19.62 10.52 5.64
N ALA A 539 -18.48 10.97 5.09
CA ALA A 539 -17.17 10.88 5.71
C ALA A 539 -17.18 11.34 7.19
N ALA A 540 -16.71 10.46 8.08
CA ALA A 540 -16.72 10.60 9.53
C ALA A 540 -15.63 11.58 10.00
N ALA A 541 -15.83 12.86 9.67
CA ALA A 541 -14.92 13.95 9.97
C ALA A 541 -15.53 14.99 10.90
N GLY A 542 -14.76 15.44 11.90
CA GLY A 542 -14.98 16.68 12.63
C GLY A 542 -14.78 17.90 11.71
N ARG A 543 -15.63 18.92 11.86
CA ARG A 543 -15.76 20.04 10.90
C ARG A 543 -15.96 21.35 11.66
N LEU A 544 -15.10 22.35 11.44
CA LEU A 544 -15.16 23.66 12.09
C LEU A 544 -14.79 24.79 11.12
N GLY A 545 -15.52 25.91 11.13
CA GLY A 545 -15.23 27.09 10.32
C GLY A 545 -16.04 27.16 9.00
N ASP A 546 -15.39 27.63 7.92
CA ASP A 546 -16.01 27.85 6.60
C ASP A 546 -16.53 26.54 5.99
N ALA A 547 -17.84 26.32 6.09
CA ALA A 547 -18.53 25.14 5.54
C ALA A 547 -18.36 24.98 4.03
N THR A 548 -18.08 26.06 3.29
CA THR A 548 -17.81 26.02 1.85
C THR A 548 -16.42 25.46 1.58
N ALA A 549 -15.40 25.96 2.31
CA ALA A 549 -14.05 25.43 2.23
C ALA A 549 -13.99 23.95 2.64
N ILE A 550 -14.71 23.57 3.71
CA ILE A 550 -14.80 22.18 4.16
C ILE A 550 -15.41 21.28 3.08
N ARG A 551 -16.52 21.71 2.47
CA ARG A 551 -17.17 20.96 1.38
C ARG A 551 -16.23 20.79 0.19
N ASP A 552 -15.65 21.89 -0.29
CA ASP A 552 -14.79 21.89 -1.47
C ASP A 552 -13.54 21.01 -1.25
N VAL A 553 -12.99 20.94 -0.02
CA VAL A 553 -11.89 20.02 0.33
C VAL A 553 -12.33 18.57 0.40
N LEU A 554 -13.43 18.21 1.10
CA LEU A 554 -13.88 16.81 1.18
C LEU A 554 -14.20 16.23 -0.21
N TYR A 555 -14.79 17.04 -1.09
CA TYR A 555 -15.02 16.67 -2.49
C TYR A 555 -13.72 16.60 -3.31
N ALA A 556 -12.74 17.48 -3.06
CA ALA A 556 -11.42 17.39 -3.70
C ALA A 556 -10.64 16.14 -3.25
N THR A 557 -10.76 15.72 -1.99
CA THR A 557 -10.17 14.46 -1.50
C THR A 557 -10.77 13.28 -2.24
N ALA A 558 -12.10 13.19 -2.38
CA ALA A 558 -12.72 12.08 -3.11
C ALA A 558 -12.34 12.03 -4.60
N SER A 559 -12.18 13.19 -5.25
CA SER A 559 -11.69 13.29 -6.63
C SER A 559 -10.22 12.89 -6.84
N LEU A 560 -9.53 12.34 -5.83
CA LEU A 560 -8.25 11.64 -6.01
C LEU A 560 -8.43 10.22 -6.56
N SER A 561 -9.57 9.58 -6.25
CA SER A 561 -9.91 8.22 -6.68
C SER A 561 -10.18 8.11 -8.18
N ARG A 562 -9.92 6.92 -8.73
CA ARG A 562 -10.08 6.59 -10.16
C ARG A 562 -10.12 5.07 -10.37
N MET A 563 -10.56 4.64 -11.56
CA MET A 563 -10.45 3.26 -12.09
C MET A 563 -9.17 3.08 -12.92
#